data_AF-A0A433QB45-F1
#
_entry.id   AF-A0A433QB45-F1
#
_cell.length_a   1.000
_cell.length_b   1.000
_cell.length_c   1.000
_cell.angle_alpha   90.00
_cell.angle_beta   90.00
_cell.angle_gamma   90.00
#
_symmetry.space_group_name_H-M   'P 1'
#
loop_
_entity.id
_entity.type
_entity.pdbx_description
1 polymer ?
#
loop_
_entity_poly.entity_id
_entity_poly.type
_entity_poly.pdbx_seq_one_letter_code
_entity_poly.pdbx_strand_id
1 'polypeptide(L)'
;MQYRLYPFPKCFCFLPYSIFKYRIARVRKVSNPALRTSFHAYRSKLLQQGRDATVKRAFHSTLSTVTHKGETDTGWFGSGLYFSAYPDYTFCYNNKPPRPLQEGDKGSVILFDVCLGKIKKLTGLNMGGTLTPGYNSPMSPKGCEWVISDQNQCSPRFILDFVVERLPLKKKLSGKIWEDGEAI
;
A
#
# COMPACT_ATOMS: atom_id res chain seq x y z
N MET A 1 11.70 5.86 14.50
CA MET A 1 11.54 4.55 13.82
C MET A 1 11.81 4.79 12.34
N GLN A 2 12.97 4.35 11.85
CA GLN A 2 13.47 4.59 10.50
C GLN A 2 13.22 3.31 9.69
N TYR A 3 12.45 3.38 8.59
CA TYR A 3 12.15 2.21 7.76
C TYR A 3 13.27 2.02 6.73
N ARG A 4 13.85 0.81 6.69
CA ARG A 4 14.85 0.39 5.68
C ARG A 4 14.17 0.30 4.32
N LEU A 5 14.75 0.96 3.30
CA LEU A 5 14.30 0.87 1.92
C LEU A 5 14.83 -0.45 1.32
N TYR A 6 13.94 -1.35 0.90
CA TYR A 6 14.33 -2.56 0.18
C TYR A 6 14.56 -2.25 -1.30
N PRO A 7 15.51 -2.92 -2.00
CA PRO A 7 15.66 -2.77 -3.43
C PRO A 7 14.39 -3.25 -4.16
N PHE A 8 13.74 -2.32 -4.86
CA PHE A 8 12.41 -2.51 -5.46
C PHE A 8 12.46 -3.23 -6.81
N PRO A 9 11.55 -4.17 -7.09
CA PRO A 9 11.21 -4.51 -8.47
C PRO A 9 10.61 -3.27 -9.14
N LYS A 10 11.13 -2.89 -10.31
CA LYS A 10 10.71 -1.71 -11.11
C LYS A 10 9.19 -1.73 -11.35
N CYS A 11 8.36 -1.25 -10.43
CA CYS A 11 6.92 -1.06 -10.64
C CYS A 11 6.69 0.21 -11.48
N PHE A 12 5.51 0.31 -12.11
CA PHE A 12 5.19 1.35 -13.11
C PHE A 12 5.20 2.80 -12.55
N CYS A 13 5.39 2.97 -11.24
CA CYS A 13 5.77 4.23 -10.65
C CYS A 13 7.27 4.47 -10.85
N PHE A 14 7.59 5.40 -11.76
CA PHE A 14 8.90 5.98 -12.03
C PHE A 14 9.71 6.30 -10.77
N LEU A 15 10.47 5.35 -10.22
CA LEU A 15 11.45 5.65 -9.16
C LEU A 15 12.75 4.86 -9.40
N PRO A 16 13.60 5.30 -10.36
CA PRO A 16 15.01 4.94 -10.30
C PRO A 16 15.59 5.62 -9.05
N TYR A 17 15.86 4.84 -8.00
CA TYR A 17 16.52 5.29 -6.77
C TYR A 17 15.85 6.50 -6.10
N SER A 18 14.94 6.27 -5.15
CA SER A 18 14.35 7.37 -4.36
C SER A 18 15.45 8.08 -3.56
N ILE A 19 15.83 9.28 -3.98
CA ILE A 19 16.70 10.21 -3.24
C ILE A 19 15.94 10.88 -2.08
N PHE A 20 14.76 10.37 -1.72
CA PHE A 20 13.88 10.93 -0.72
C PHE A 20 13.76 10.00 0.49
N LYS A 21 13.71 10.60 1.68
CA LYS A 21 13.24 9.99 2.92
C LYS A 21 11.85 10.54 3.23
N TYR A 22 11.05 9.75 3.93
CA TYR A 22 9.72 10.14 4.36
C TYR A 22 9.74 10.34 5.87
N ARG A 23 9.57 11.59 6.32
CA ARG A 23 9.40 11.88 7.74
C ARG A 23 7.94 11.73 8.11
N ILE A 24 7.63 10.80 9.00
CA ILE A 24 6.30 10.68 9.59
C ILE A 24 6.12 11.84 10.57
N ALA A 25 5.21 12.76 10.23
CA ALA A 25 4.90 13.93 11.03
C ALA A 25 3.89 13.61 12.14
N ARG A 26 2.95 12.70 11.87
CA ARG A 26 1.91 12.31 12.85
C ARG A 26 1.40 10.91 12.58
N VAL A 27 1.07 10.19 13.67
CA VAL A 27 0.40 8.89 13.63
C VAL A 27 -0.91 9.00 14.40
N ARG A 28 -2.01 8.62 13.77
CA ARG A 28 -3.35 8.62 14.37
C ARG A 28 -3.88 7.20 14.38
N LYS A 29 -4.36 6.71 15.51
CA LYS A 29 -5.04 5.41 15.60
C LYS A 29 -6.46 5.55 15.05
N VAL A 30 -6.89 4.60 14.24
CA VAL A 30 -8.28 4.48 13.79
C VAL A 30 -8.99 3.49 14.71
N SER A 31 -10.12 3.92 15.29
CA SER A 31 -10.98 3.06 16.10
C SER A 31 -12.36 3.00 15.48
N ASN A 32 -12.68 1.86 14.86
CA ASN A 32 -14.02 1.58 14.36
C ASN A 32 -14.38 0.12 14.70
N PRO A 33 -15.07 -0.12 15.83
CA PRO A 33 -15.41 -1.47 16.26
C PRO A 33 -16.24 -2.23 15.24
N ALA A 34 -17.16 -1.58 14.52
CA ALA A 34 -18.00 -2.22 13.53
C ALA A 34 -17.18 -2.80 12.36
N LEU A 35 -16.27 -2.00 11.79
CA LEU A 35 -15.37 -2.48 10.73
C LEU A 35 -14.46 -3.61 11.22
N ARG A 36 -13.98 -3.52 12.47
CA ARG A 36 -13.15 -4.56 13.06
C ARG A 36 -13.92 -5.87 13.27
N THR A 37 -15.17 -5.80 13.71
CA THR A 37 -16.05 -6.96 13.84
C THR A 37 -16.31 -7.60 12.49
N SER A 38 -16.66 -6.82 11.46
CA SER A 38 -16.88 -7.35 10.11
C SER A 38 -15.63 -8.01 9.52
N PHE A 39 -14.46 -7.41 9.74
CA PHE A 39 -13.17 -7.98 9.35
C PHE A 39 -12.89 -9.32 10.04
N HIS A 40 -13.14 -9.41 11.36
CA HIS A 40 -12.96 -10.65 12.08
C HIS A 40 -13.97 -11.72 11.64
N ALA A 41 -15.23 -11.35 11.37
CA ALA A 41 -16.23 -12.28 10.84
C ALA A 41 -15.83 -12.84 9.46
N TYR A 42 -15.35 -11.97 8.56
CA TYR A 42 -14.82 -12.39 7.26
C TYR A 42 -13.67 -13.40 7.41
N ARG A 43 -12.70 -13.08 8.27
CA ARG A 43 -11.54 -13.95 8.53
C ARG A 43 -11.97 -15.30 9.11
N SER A 44 -12.90 -15.31 10.08
CA SER A 44 -13.43 -16.54 10.67
C SER A 44 -14.13 -17.42 9.64
N LYS A 45 -14.89 -16.82 8.72
CA LYS A 45 -15.53 -17.55 7.61
C LYS A 45 -14.50 -18.26 6.72
N LEU A 46 -13.38 -17.62 6.39
CA LEU A 46 -12.32 -18.27 5.59
C LEU A 46 -11.67 -19.43 6.35
N LEU A 47 -11.40 -19.25 7.64
CA LEU A 47 -10.84 -20.32 8.48
C LEU A 47 -11.77 -21.53 8.60
N GLN A 48 -13.08 -21.31 8.78
CA GLN A 48 -14.08 -22.38 8.80
C GLN A 48 -14.15 -23.16 7.48
N GLN A 49 -13.81 -22.52 6.37
CA GLN A 49 -13.72 -23.14 5.05
C GLN A 49 -12.36 -23.81 4.79
N GLY A 50 -11.44 -23.82 5.76
CA GLY A 50 -10.08 -24.33 5.58
C GLY A 50 -9.24 -23.49 4.60
N ARG A 51 -9.58 -22.21 4.40
CA ARG A 51 -8.91 -21.31 3.46
C ARG A 51 -7.91 -20.41 4.18
N ASP A 52 -6.93 -19.90 3.43
CA ASP A 52 -5.98 -18.91 3.96
C ASP A 52 -6.73 -17.68 4.50
N ALA A 53 -6.39 -17.28 5.72
CA ALA A 53 -6.95 -16.13 6.40
C ALA A 53 -5.83 -15.31 7.08
N THR A 54 -4.63 -15.36 6.49
CA THR A 54 -3.45 -14.62 6.95
C THR A 54 -3.70 -13.12 6.83
N VAL A 55 -3.43 -12.41 7.93
CA VAL A 55 -3.53 -10.96 7.98
C VAL A 55 -2.20 -10.34 7.56
N LYS A 56 -2.25 -9.45 6.58
CA LYS A 56 -1.11 -8.63 6.16
C LYS A 56 -1.35 -7.18 6.56
N ARG A 57 -0.27 -6.47 6.88
CA ARG A 57 -0.31 -5.01 7.00
C ARG A 57 -0.07 -4.41 5.63
N ALA A 58 -0.98 -3.56 5.18
CA ALA A 58 -0.87 -2.94 3.87
C ALA A 58 -1.29 -1.47 3.91
N PHE A 59 -0.66 -0.69 3.04
CA PHE A 59 -0.86 0.73 2.88
C PHE A 59 -1.87 0.99 1.77
N HIS A 60 -2.68 2.02 1.98
CA HIS A 60 -3.59 2.59 1.00
C HIS A 60 -3.56 4.10 1.14
N SER A 61 -3.28 4.80 0.04
CA SER A 61 -3.29 6.26 0.01
C SER A 61 -4.65 6.75 -0.49
N THR A 62 -5.26 7.65 0.26
CA THR A 62 -6.51 8.30 -0.11
C THR A 62 -6.23 9.76 -0.40
N LEU A 63 -6.27 10.15 -1.68
CA LEU A 63 -6.33 11.56 -2.09
C LEU A 63 -7.56 12.29 -1.56
N SER A 64 -8.56 11.53 -1.10
CA SER A 64 -9.82 12.06 -0.66
C SER A 64 -10.29 11.34 0.61
N THR A 65 -10.53 12.13 1.65
CA THR A 65 -11.49 11.82 2.73
C THR A 65 -12.94 11.78 2.21
N VAL A 66 -13.14 11.65 0.89
CA VAL A 66 -14.45 11.55 0.25
C VAL A 66 -14.86 10.09 0.37
N THR A 67 -15.70 9.82 1.37
CA THR A 67 -16.97 9.08 1.20
C THR A 67 -17.12 8.24 -0.08
N HIS A 68 -16.23 7.30 -0.35
CA HIS A 68 -16.53 6.24 -1.29
C HIS A 68 -17.37 5.23 -0.51
N LYS A 69 -18.70 5.37 -0.60
CA LYS A 69 -19.64 4.30 -0.28
C LYS A 69 -19.38 3.13 -1.25
N GLY A 70 -18.30 2.37 -1.02
CA GLY A 70 -18.02 1.15 -1.79
C GLY A 70 -17.81 1.33 -3.30
N GLU A 71 -17.75 2.54 -3.84
CA GLU A 71 -17.46 2.76 -5.26
C GLU A 71 -15.96 2.62 -5.50
N THR A 72 -15.62 1.48 -6.07
CA THR A 72 -14.28 1.07 -6.44
C THR A 72 -13.84 1.75 -7.73
N ASP A 73 -12.59 2.21 -7.79
CA ASP A 73 -11.94 2.68 -9.02
C ASP A 73 -11.94 1.55 -10.07
N THR A 74 -12.17 1.86 -11.36
CA THR A 74 -12.00 0.91 -12.49
C THR A 74 -10.52 0.74 -12.83
N GLY A 75 -9.71 0.55 -11.79
CA GLY A 75 -8.26 0.53 -11.90
C GLY A 75 -7.74 -0.61 -12.77
N TRP A 76 -6.43 -0.57 -12.99
CA TRP A 76 -5.69 -1.41 -13.95
C TRP A 76 -5.85 -2.93 -13.74
N PHE A 77 -6.25 -3.36 -12.54
CA PHE A 77 -6.35 -4.77 -12.13
C PHE A 77 -7.75 -5.18 -11.64
N GLY A 78 -8.76 -4.36 -11.95
CA GLY A 78 -10.16 -4.61 -11.63
C GLY A 78 -10.75 -3.58 -10.69
N SER A 79 -12.06 -3.70 -10.49
CA SER A 79 -12.83 -2.86 -9.58
C SER A 79 -12.51 -3.27 -8.13
N GLY A 80 -11.81 -2.43 -7.38
CA GLY A 80 -11.57 -2.67 -5.97
C GLY A 80 -10.86 -1.55 -5.22
N LEU A 81 -10.55 -1.83 -3.95
CA LEU A 81 -9.62 -1.05 -3.16
C LEU A 81 -8.21 -1.61 -3.35
N TYR A 82 -7.25 -0.73 -3.65
CA TYR A 82 -5.87 -1.09 -3.97
C TYR A 82 -4.96 -0.94 -2.75
N PHE A 83 -4.19 -1.98 -2.45
CA PHE A 83 -3.30 -2.05 -1.28
C PHE A 83 -1.90 -2.45 -1.68
N SER A 84 -0.89 -1.96 -0.96
CA SER A 84 0.49 -2.37 -1.13
C SER A 84 1.17 -2.65 0.21
N ALA A 85 2.10 -3.60 0.26
CA ALA A 85 3.02 -3.69 1.40
C ALA A 85 4.05 -2.55 1.43
N TYR A 86 4.18 -1.81 0.33
CA TYR A 86 5.20 -0.78 0.14
C TYR A 86 4.56 0.61 0.28
N PRO A 87 4.88 1.36 1.34
CA PRO A 87 4.23 2.65 1.60
C PRO A 87 4.56 3.69 0.52
N ASP A 88 5.82 3.74 0.10
CA ASP A 88 6.34 4.64 -0.93
C ASP A 88 5.67 4.44 -2.29
N TYR A 89 5.34 3.18 -2.64
CA TYR A 89 4.52 2.86 -3.80
C TYR A 89 3.18 3.59 -3.75
N THR A 90 2.55 3.65 -2.58
CA THR A 90 1.25 4.31 -2.42
C THR A 90 1.35 5.83 -2.35
N PHE A 91 2.49 6.39 -1.96
CA PHE A 91 2.61 7.82 -1.67
C PHE A 91 2.42 8.71 -2.91
N CYS A 92 2.81 8.26 -4.10
CA CYS A 92 2.60 9.00 -5.34
C CYS A 92 1.10 9.25 -5.63
N TYR A 93 0.22 8.39 -5.11
CA TYR A 93 -1.22 8.53 -5.14
C TYR A 93 -1.77 9.52 -4.09
N ASN A 94 -0.92 10.37 -3.48
CA ASN A 94 -1.35 11.55 -2.72
C ASN A 94 -1.45 12.80 -3.60
N ASN A 95 -1.18 12.70 -4.92
CA ASN A 95 -1.27 13.81 -5.88
C ASN A 95 -2.27 13.51 -7.00
N LYS A 96 -3.08 14.49 -7.44
CA LYS A 96 -3.93 14.39 -8.65
C LYS A 96 -3.44 15.35 -9.74
N PRO A 97 -3.08 14.85 -10.94
CA PRO A 97 -2.87 13.43 -11.26
C PRO A 97 -1.69 12.82 -10.47
N PRO A 98 -1.61 11.49 -10.32
CA PRO A 98 -0.45 10.84 -9.71
C PRO A 98 0.84 11.27 -10.41
N ARG A 99 1.83 11.68 -9.63
CA ARG A 99 3.14 12.15 -10.12
C ARG A 99 4.26 11.68 -9.20
N PRO A 100 5.52 11.68 -9.66
CA PRO A 100 6.67 11.52 -8.79
C PRO A 100 6.62 12.53 -7.63
N LEU A 101 7.00 12.06 -6.45
CA LEU A 101 7.07 12.89 -5.25
C LEU A 101 8.22 13.89 -5.37
N GLN A 102 8.02 15.06 -4.80
CA GLN A 102 8.98 16.15 -4.72
C GLN A 102 9.31 16.46 -3.26
N GLU A 103 10.48 17.04 -3.03
CA GLU A 103 10.84 17.52 -1.69
C GLU A 103 9.79 18.52 -1.20
N GLY A 104 9.38 18.38 0.07
CA GLY A 104 8.35 19.21 0.68
C GLY A 104 6.93 18.72 0.47
N ASP A 105 6.69 17.74 -0.43
CA ASP A 105 5.37 17.12 -0.57
C ASP A 105 4.87 16.57 0.77
N LYS A 106 3.57 16.71 1.02
CA LYS A 106 2.90 16.20 2.22
C LYS A 106 1.74 15.32 1.81
N GLY A 107 1.45 14.31 2.61
CA GLY A 107 0.33 13.42 2.36
C GLY A 107 -0.04 12.59 3.57
N SER A 108 -1.04 11.74 3.38
CA SER A 108 -1.51 10.81 4.39
C SER A 108 -1.72 9.44 3.77
N VAL A 109 -1.18 8.41 4.41
CA VAL A 109 -1.45 7.02 4.07
C VAL A 109 -2.19 6.36 5.22
N ILE A 110 -3.05 5.41 4.91
CA ILE A 110 -3.72 4.60 5.92
C ILE A 110 -3.07 3.21 5.92
N LEU A 111 -2.68 2.74 7.10
CA LEU A 111 -2.24 1.37 7.33
C LEU A 111 -3.44 0.52 7.74
N PHE A 112 -3.69 -0.56 7.01
CA PHE A 112 -4.77 -1.51 7.22
C PHE A 112 -4.22 -2.86 7.64
N ASP A 113 -5.01 -3.59 8.44
CA ASP A 113 -4.96 -5.05 8.46
C ASP A 113 -5.80 -5.55 7.26
N VAL A 114 -5.25 -6.43 6.43
CA VAL A 114 -5.90 -6.94 5.22
C VAL A 114 -5.82 -8.47 5.18
N CYS A 115 -6.96 -9.11 4.93
CA CYS A 115 -7.13 -10.56 4.79
C CYS A 115 -7.39 -10.88 3.31
N LEU A 116 -6.33 -11.25 2.59
CA LEU A 116 -6.38 -11.41 1.13
C LEU A 116 -7.00 -12.74 0.67
N GLY A 117 -7.11 -13.74 1.54
CA GLY A 117 -7.54 -15.07 1.15
C GLY A 117 -6.66 -15.69 0.07
N LYS A 118 -7.24 -16.45 -0.85
CA LYS A 118 -6.52 -17.02 -1.99
C LYS A 118 -6.21 -15.94 -3.03
N ILE A 119 -4.93 -15.68 -3.25
CA ILE A 119 -4.44 -14.63 -4.15
C ILE A 119 -4.31 -15.15 -5.59
N LYS A 120 -4.83 -14.41 -6.57
CA LYS A 120 -4.60 -14.65 -8.00
C LYS A 120 -3.54 -13.68 -8.51
N LYS A 121 -2.34 -14.18 -8.83
CA LYS A 121 -1.35 -13.37 -9.55
C LYS A 121 -1.82 -13.16 -10.99
N LEU A 122 -1.93 -11.90 -11.39
CA LEU A 122 -2.26 -11.52 -12.77
C LEU A 122 -1.00 -11.57 -13.65
N THR A 123 -1.19 -11.81 -14.94
CA THR A 123 -0.11 -11.80 -15.95
C THR A 123 0.00 -10.47 -16.68
N GLY A 124 -1.05 -9.65 -16.64
CA GLY A 124 -1.12 -8.36 -17.30
C GLY A 124 -2.24 -7.49 -16.72
N LEU A 125 -2.68 -6.51 -17.51
CA LEU A 125 -3.79 -5.64 -17.15
C LEU A 125 -5.10 -6.41 -17.19
N ASN A 126 -6.01 -6.08 -16.28
CA ASN A 126 -7.32 -6.69 -16.18
C ASN A 126 -8.35 -5.62 -15.78
N MET A 127 -8.51 -4.61 -16.64
CA MET A 127 -9.39 -3.47 -16.39
C MET A 127 -10.85 -3.94 -16.34
N GLY A 128 -11.52 -3.72 -15.20
CA GLY A 128 -12.93 -4.11 -15.02
C GLY A 128 -13.20 -5.62 -14.96
N GLY A 129 -12.15 -6.46 -14.87
CA GLY A 129 -12.33 -7.90 -14.76
C GLY A 129 -13.03 -8.32 -13.47
N THR A 130 -13.88 -9.34 -13.55
CA THR A 130 -14.52 -9.94 -12.37
C THR A 130 -13.51 -10.77 -11.58
N LEU A 131 -13.80 -10.98 -10.30
CA LEU A 131 -12.99 -11.84 -9.44
C LEU A 131 -12.96 -13.27 -9.99
N THR A 132 -11.76 -13.82 -10.19
CA THR A 132 -11.59 -15.19 -10.69
C THR A 132 -12.24 -16.18 -9.71
N PRO A 133 -13.11 -17.11 -10.18
CA PRO A 133 -13.74 -18.10 -9.31
C PRO A 133 -12.73 -18.84 -8.43
N GLY A 134 -13.05 -18.97 -7.14
CA GLY A 134 -12.19 -19.61 -6.14
C GLY A 134 -11.06 -18.74 -5.57
N TYR A 135 -10.83 -17.54 -6.11
CA TYR A 135 -9.89 -16.56 -5.57
C TYR A 135 -10.62 -15.46 -4.78
N ASN A 136 -9.87 -14.72 -3.97
CA ASN A 136 -10.39 -13.64 -3.11
C ASN A 136 -9.79 -12.28 -3.47
N SER A 137 -8.54 -12.25 -3.94
CA SER A 137 -7.84 -11.00 -4.26
C SER A 137 -6.93 -11.17 -5.47
N PRO A 138 -7.04 -10.32 -6.50
CA PRO A 138 -6.02 -10.16 -7.51
C PRO A 138 -4.73 -9.58 -6.91
N MET A 139 -3.60 -9.94 -7.50
CA MET A 139 -2.30 -9.33 -7.26
C MET A 139 -1.70 -8.88 -8.59
N SER A 140 -1.13 -7.68 -8.61
CA SER A 140 -0.48 -7.14 -9.80
C SER A 140 0.65 -8.06 -10.30
N PRO A 141 1.00 -8.04 -11.60
CA PRO A 141 2.02 -8.93 -12.16
C PRO A 141 3.39 -8.84 -11.45
N LYS A 142 3.71 -7.66 -10.93
CA LYS A 142 4.95 -7.38 -10.21
C LYS A 142 4.86 -7.66 -8.71
N GLY A 143 3.69 -8.02 -8.19
CA GLY A 143 3.49 -8.34 -6.78
C GLY A 143 3.55 -7.13 -5.84
N CYS A 144 3.44 -5.91 -6.37
CA CYS A 144 3.47 -4.69 -5.57
C CYS A 144 2.09 -4.20 -5.12
N GLU A 145 1.00 -4.76 -5.66
CA GLU A 145 -0.36 -4.36 -5.31
C GLU A 145 -1.30 -5.54 -5.21
N TRP A 146 -2.26 -5.43 -4.30
CA TRP A 146 -3.42 -6.29 -4.19
C TRP A 146 -4.68 -5.48 -4.39
N VAL A 147 -5.68 -6.11 -4.99
CA VAL A 147 -7.03 -5.56 -5.10
C VAL A 147 -7.95 -6.36 -4.19
N ILE A 148 -8.79 -5.69 -3.40
CA ILE A 148 -9.89 -6.33 -2.69
C ILE A 148 -11.21 -5.79 -3.22
N SER A 149 -12.20 -6.67 -3.36
CA SER A 149 -13.55 -6.32 -3.81
C SER A 149 -14.59 -6.41 -2.69
N ASP A 150 -14.26 -7.03 -1.55
CA ASP A 150 -15.08 -7.01 -0.34
C ASP A 150 -14.41 -6.13 0.72
N GLN A 151 -15.11 -5.06 1.16
CA GLN A 151 -14.63 -4.14 2.18
C GLN A 151 -14.30 -4.83 3.52
N ASN A 152 -14.96 -5.96 3.81
CA ASN A 152 -14.72 -6.74 5.03
C ASN A 152 -13.37 -7.49 4.98
N GLN A 153 -12.67 -7.48 3.84
CA GLN A 153 -11.29 -7.97 3.75
C GLN A 153 -10.28 -7.02 4.40
N CYS A 154 -10.66 -5.82 4.85
CA CYS A 154 -9.73 -4.89 5.46
C CYS A 154 -10.29 -4.20 6.71
N SER A 155 -9.38 -3.75 7.57
CA SER A 155 -9.70 -2.95 8.75
C SER A 155 -8.64 -1.86 8.94
N PRO A 156 -9.00 -0.56 8.92
CA PRO A 156 -8.04 0.53 9.11
C PRO A 156 -7.49 0.53 10.53
N ARG A 157 -6.17 0.74 10.67
CA ARG A 157 -5.46 0.71 11.96
C ARG A 157 -4.87 2.06 12.32
N PHE A 158 -4.18 2.67 11.37
CA PHE A 158 -3.50 3.94 11.58
C PHE A 158 -3.60 4.83 10.35
N ILE A 159 -3.63 6.13 10.57
CA ILE A 159 -3.37 7.14 9.54
C ILE A 159 -1.99 7.73 9.84
N LEU A 160 -1.11 7.71 8.84
CA LEU A 160 0.26 8.21 8.91
C LEU A 160 0.34 9.45 8.04
N ASP A 161 0.54 10.61 8.66
CA ASP A 161 0.80 11.85 7.95
C ASP A 161 2.32 11.96 7.71
N PHE A 162 2.74 12.21 6.47
CA PHE A 162 4.14 12.24 6.08
C PHE A 162 4.52 13.54 5.39
N VAL A 163 5.83 13.83 5.43
CA VAL A 163 6.49 14.87 4.64
C VAL A 163 7.65 14.21 3.88
N VAL A 164 7.77 14.52 2.60
CA VAL A 164 8.88 14.08 1.76
C VAL A 164 10.05 15.01 2.00
N GLU A 165 11.19 14.45 2.37
CA GLU A 165 12.43 15.20 2.57
C GLU A 165 13.50 14.61 1.66
N ARG A 166 14.34 15.47 1.08
CA ARG A 166 15.49 14.97 0.32
C ARG A 166 16.49 14.33 1.28
N LEU A 167 16.98 13.14 0.92
CA LEU A 167 18.18 12.62 1.58
C LEU A 167 19.30 13.61 1.31
N PRO A 168 20.04 14.08 2.33
CA PRO A 168 21.23 14.86 2.06
C PRO A 168 22.18 13.96 1.26
N LEU A 169 22.35 14.26 -0.02
CA LEU A 169 23.40 13.67 -0.85
C LEU A 169 24.72 14.17 -0.28
N LYS A 170 25.20 13.57 0.81
CA LYS A 170 26.54 13.83 1.33
C LYS A 170 27.53 13.21 0.33
N LYS A 171 27.85 14.02 -0.68
CA LYS A 171 28.92 13.86 -1.68
C LYS A 171 28.72 12.67 -2.63
N LYS A 172 29.23 12.84 -3.85
CA LYS A 172 29.28 11.85 -4.93
C LYS A 172 29.42 10.42 -4.39
N LEU A 173 28.61 9.50 -4.91
CA LEU A 173 28.82 8.05 -4.86
C LEU A 173 30.17 7.70 -5.51
N SER A 174 31.29 8.00 -4.82
CA SER A 174 32.64 7.58 -5.19
C SER A 174 32.99 6.28 -4.44
N GLY A 175 32.14 5.26 -4.61
CA GLY A 175 32.52 3.87 -4.33
C GLY A 175 32.57 3.41 -2.87
N LYS A 176 31.88 4.06 -1.93
CA LYS A 176 31.76 3.57 -0.54
C LYS A 176 30.32 3.40 -0.08
N ILE A 177 30.06 2.27 0.57
CA ILE A 177 28.78 1.89 1.18
C ILE A 177 28.70 2.59 2.54
N TRP A 178 27.53 3.15 2.87
CA TRP A 178 27.26 3.83 4.14
C TRP A 178 26.17 3.08 4.90
N GLU A 179 26.43 2.65 6.13
CA GLU A 179 25.41 2.29 7.12
C GLU A 179 25.52 3.25 8.31
N ASP A 180 24.38 3.76 8.78
CA ASP A 180 24.21 4.50 10.04
C ASP A 180 25.14 5.69 10.31
N GLY A 181 25.47 6.47 9.28
CA GLY A 181 26.03 7.82 9.46
C GLY A 181 27.50 7.88 9.86
N GLU A 182 28.19 6.75 9.95
CA GLU A 182 29.65 6.68 10.00
C GLU A 182 30.20 6.05 8.72
N ALA A 183 31.40 6.48 8.30
CA ALA A 183 32.06 5.99 7.10
C ALA A 183 32.76 4.66 7.38
N ILE A 184 32.60 3.67 6.49
CA ILE A 184 33.49 2.50 6.37
C ILE A 184 34.51 2.75 5.25
#